data_AF-A0A930XUJ1-F1
#
_entry.id   AF-A0A930XUJ1-F1
#
_cell.length_a   1.000
_cell.length_b   1.000
_cell.length_c   1.000
_cell.angle_alpha   90.00
_cell.angle_beta   90.00
_cell.angle_gamma   90.00
#
_symmetry.space_group_name_H-M   'P 1'
#
loop_
_entity.id
_entity.type
_entity.pdbx_description
1 polymer ?
#
loop_
_entity_poly.entity_id
_entity_poly.type
_entity_poly.pdbx_seq_one_letter_code
_entity_poly.pdbx_strand_id
1 'polypeptide(L)'
;MLDLKSSRRNFFKFLGLTAGTTLISQTSFGGHFDQTEIKKLTPEQKEFIMLHEKWMDKFIEVIRVQKTDPEDQENNQKMIAITEMADEFKPELNEFMKDGTFALIYKMSLERMSKEI
;
A
#
# COMPACT_ATOMS: atom_id res chain seq x y z
N MET A 1 18.79 -14.74 5.11
CA MET A 1 18.98 -14.10 3.79
C MET A 1 17.60 -13.99 3.17
N LEU A 2 16.97 -12.80 3.27
CA LEU A 2 15.65 -12.58 2.68
C LEU A 2 15.79 -12.58 1.16
N ASP A 3 15.16 -13.57 0.52
CA ASP A 3 15.18 -13.73 -0.92
C ASP A 3 14.34 -12.61 -1.57
N LEU A 4 14.94 -11.80 -2.42
CA LEU A 4 14.31 -10.66 -3.11
C LEU A 4 13.02 -11.05 -3.85
N LYS A 5 13.00 -12.24 -4.45
CA LYS A 5 11.84 -12.79 -5.15
C LYS A 5 10.73 -13.14 -4.16
N SER A 6 11.10 -13.56 -2.95
CA SER A 6 10.18 -13.73 -1.83
C SER A 6 9.61 -12.39 -1.34
N SER A 7 10.41 -11.35 -1.18
CA SER A 7 9.94 -10.02 -0.73
C SER A 7 8.92 -9.42 -1.70
N ARG A 8 9.23 -9.45 -3.00
CA ARG A 8 8.31 -8.95 -4.05
C ARG A 8 7.01 -9.73 -4.11
N ARG A 9 7.08 -11.07 -4.00
CA ARG A 9 5.90 -11.94 -3.94
C ARG A 9 5.09 -11.70 -2.66
N ASN A 10 5.73 -11.51 -1.52
CA ASN A 10 5.08 -11.28 -0.24
C ASN A 10 4.38 -9.91 -0.23
N PHE A 11 4.94 -8.90 -0.89
CA PHE A 11 4.29 -7.61 -1.12
C PHE A 11 3.03 -7.74 -1.98
N PHE A 12 3.11 -8.38 -3.16
CA PHE A 12 1.91 -8.57 -4.00
C PHE A 12 0.88 -9.45 -3.30
N LYS A 13 1.30 -10.40 -2.47
CA LYS A 13 0.41 -11.13 -1.57
C LYS A 13 -0.22 -10.21 -0.52
N PHE A 14 0.53 -9.31 0.10
CA PHE A 14 0.00 -8.33 1.04
C PHE A 14 -1.08 -7.46 0.37
N LEU A 15 -0.77 -6.85 -0.77
CA LEU A 15 -1.74 -6.08 -1.56
C LEU A 15 -2.96 -6.89 -1.99
N GLY A 16 -2.73 -8.13 -2.45
CA GLY A 16 -3.80 -9.02 -2.89
C GLY A 16 -4.67 -9.53 -1.73
N LEU A 17 -4.09 -9.74 -0.55
CA LEU A 17 -4.81 -10.18 0.66
C LEU A 17 -5.61 -9.03 1.27
N THR A 18 -5.04 -7.83 1.36
CA THR A 18 -5.74 -6.64 1.86
C THR A 18 -6.86 -6.17 0.92
N ALA A 19 -6.71 -6.39 -0.39
CA ALA A 19 -7.82 -6.25 -1.32
C ALA A 19 -8.86 -7.38 -1.18
N GLY A 20 -8.43 -8.64 -0.97
CA GLY A 20 -9.31 -9.82 -1.03
C GLY A 20 -10.28 -10.01 0.13
N THR A 21 -9.93 -9.64 1.36
CA THR A 21 -10.80 -9.89 2.54
C THR A 21 -11.79 -8.77 2.85
N THR A 22 -11.55 -7.57 2.35
CA THR A 22 -12.32 -6.36 2.69
C THR A 22 -13.20 -5.85 1.56
N LEU A 23 -12.95 -6.27 0.31
CA LEU A 23 -13.67 -5.76 -0.87
C LEU A 23 -14.91 -6.57 -1.28
N ILE A 24 -15.21 -7.71 -0.65
CA ILE A 24 -16.39 -8.51 -1.00
C ILE A 24 -17.71 -7.78 -0.64
N SER A 25 -17.66 -6.77 0.22
CA SER A 25 -18.87 -6.16 0.77
C SER A 25 -19.41 -4.92 0.03
N GLN A 26 -18.69 -4.30 -0.91
CA GLN A 26 -19.20 -3.07 -1.55
C GLN A 26 -18.91 -3.02 -3.05
N THR A 27 -19.85 -3.60 -3.80
CA THR A 27 -20.06 -3.36 -5.22
C THR A 27 -20.44 -1.89 -5.46
N SER A 28 -19.73 -1.26 -6.39
CA SER A 28 -20.06 0.01 -7.07
C SER A 28 -19.68 1.30 -6.35
N PHE A 29 -18.44 1.78 -6.53
CA PHE A 29 -18.12 3.20 -6.34
C PHE A 29 -17.13 3.67 -7.41
N GLY A 30 -17.66 4.16 -8.53
CA GLY A 30 -16.95 5.07 -9.41
C GLY A 30 -17.15 6.48 -8.88
N GLY A 31 -16.23 6.96 -8.03
CA GLY A 31 -16.32 8.27 -7.39
C GLY A 31 -15.00 9.00 -7.49
N HIS A 32 -15.04 10.21 -8.03
CA HIS A 32 -13.93 11.16 -8.06
C HIS A 32 -13.43 11.40 -6.62
N PHE A 33 -12.12 11.33 -6.40
CA PHE A 33 -11.50 11.59 -5.10
C PHE A 33 -11.75 13.03 -4.68
N ASP A 34 -12.60 13.24 -3.68
CA ASP A 34 -12.79 14.55 -3.07
C ASP A 34 -11.99 14.61 -1.77
N GLN A 35 -11.05 15.56 -1.68
CA GLN A 35 -10.23 15.80 -0.48
C GLN A 35 -11.07 16.11 0.77
N THR A 36 -12.37 16.41 0.60
CA THR A 36 -13.33 16.57 1.68
C THR A 36 -13.60 15.28 2.46
N GLU A 37 -13.44 14.10 1.86
CA GLU A 37 -13.68 12.82 2.54
C GLU A 37 -12.54 12.47 3.51
N ILE A 38 -11.32 12.87 3.21
CA ILE A 38 -10.17 12.75 4.12
C ILE A 38 -10.44 13.52 5.41
N LYS A 39 -11.21 14.62 5.39
CA LYS A 39 -11.53 15.38 6.61
C LYS A 39 -12.33 14.58 7.62
N LYS A 40 -13.09 13.56 7.18
CA LYS A 40 -13.90 12.67 8.04
C LYS A 40 -13.07 11.64 8.80
N LEU A 41 -11.82 11.39 8.39
CA LEU A 41 -10.92 10.49 9.08
C LEU A 41 -10.46 11.04 10.42
N THR A 42 -10.25 10.15 11.37
CA THR A 42 -9.56 10.44 12.64
C THR A 42 -8.12 10.91 12.38
N PRO A 43 -7.51 11.67 13.31
CA PRO A 43 -6.11 12.08 13.20
C PRO A 43 -5.16 10.89 12.95
N GLU A 44 -5.39 9.77 13.62
CA GLU A 44 -4.60 8.55 13.53
C GLU A 44 -4.72 7.91 12.13
N GLN A 45 -5.94 7.83 11.59
CA GLN A 45 -6.17 7.36 10.22
C GLN A 45 -5.50 8.28 9.18
N LYS A 46 -5.55 9.61 9.37
CA LYS A 46 -4.89 10.57 8.47
C LYS A 46 -3.37 10.40 8.49
N GLU A 47 -2.79 10.24 9.68
CA GLU A 47 -1.36 9.98 9.82
C GLU A 47 -0.96 8.68 9.15
N PHE A 48 -1.75 7.62 9.33
CA PHE A 48 -1.55 6.35 8.65
C PHE A 48 -1.60 6.50 7.12
N ILE A 49 -2.58 7.23 6.57
CA ILE A 49 -2.67 7.45 5.11
C ILE A 49 -1.44 8.19 4.60
N MET A 50 -0.96 9.23 5.31
CA MET A 50 0.25 9.95 4.90
C MET A 50 1.51 9.07 4.98
N LEU A 51 1.62 8.21 6.00
CA LEU A 51 2.71 7.24 6.14
C LEU A 51 2.66 6.21 5.01
N HIS A 52 1.47 5.70 4.71
CA HIS A 52 1.23 4.74 3.65
C HIS A 52 1.53 5.35 2.27
N GLU A 53 1.15 6.59 1.99
CA GLU A 53 1.48 7.29 0.75
C GLU A 53 2.99 7.42 0.55
N LYS A 54 3.72 7.88 1.57
CA LYS A 54 5.19 7.95 1.51
C LYS A 54 5.83 6.59 1.30
N TRP A 55 5.26 5.55 1.89
CA TRP A 55 5.71 4.18 1.70
C TRP A 55 5.46 3.69 0.26
N MET A 56 4.30 4.00 -0.33
CA MET A 56 3.99 3.70 -1.74
C MET A 56 4.92 4.42 -2.71
N ASP A 57 5.23 5.71 -2.47
CA ASP A 57 6.15 6.48 -3.32
C ASP A 57 7.54 5.82 -3.35
N LYS A 58 8.07 5.47 -2.17
CA LYS A 58 9.34 4.73 -2.06
C LYS A 58 9.27 3.38 -2.76
N PHE A 59 8.15 2.69 -2.67
CA PHE A 59 7.98 1.41 -3.35
C PHE A 59 8.02 1.57 -4.88
N ILE A 60 7.36 2.60 -5.42
CA ILE A 60 7.39 2.90 -6.86
C ILE A 60 8.83 3.17 -7.32
N GLU A 61 9.59 3.97 -6.56
CA GLU A 61 11.01 4.22 -6.85
C GLU A 61 11.81 2.92 -6.90
N VAL A 62 11.67 2.08 -5.87
CA VAL A 62 12.39 0.81 -5.77
C VAL A 62 12.03 -0.14 -6.90
N ILE A 63 10.76 -0.22 -7.28
CA ILE A 63 10.32 -1.05 -8.41
C ILE A 63 10.85 -0.51 -9.74
N ARG A 64 10.92 0.82 -9.93
CA ARG A 64 11.49 1.41 -11.13
C ARG A 64 12.96 1.02 -11.28
N VAL A 65 13.76 1.20 -10.22
CA VAL A 65 15.17 0.80 -10.22
C VAL A 65 15.29 -0.72 -10.40
N GLN A 66 14.43 -1.53 -9.75
CA GLN A 66 14.45 -2.99 -9.90
C GLN A 66 14.17 -3.45 -11.33
N LYS A 67 13.35 -2.71 -12.09
CA LYS A 67 13.05 -3.02 -13.50
C LYS A 67 14.23 -2.68 -14.41
N THR A 68 15.03 -1.67 -14.08
CA THR A 68 16.16 -1.20 -14.89
C THR A 68 17.47 -1.88 -14.51
N ASP A 69 17.70 -2.12 -13.22
CA ASP A 69 18.87 -2.76 -12.65
C ASP A 69 18.46 -3.70 -11.50
N PRO A 70 18.21 -4.98 -11.80
CA PRO A 70 17.79 -5.96 -10.81
C PRO A 70 18.87 -6.34 -9.78
N GLU A 71 20.15 -6.08 -10.09
CA GLU A 71 21.29 -6.48 -9.25
C GLU A 71 21.78 -5.34 -8.34
N ASP A 72 21.16 -4.17 -8.43
CA ASP A 72 21.43 -3.02 -7.55
C ASP A 72 21.25 -3.43 -6.07
N GLN A 73 22.37 -3.54 -5.36
CA GLN A 73 22.40 -3.98 -3.97
C GLN A 73 21.69 -2.99 -3.03
N GLU A 74 21.78 -1.69 -3.30
CA GLU A 74 21.14 -0.65 -2.49
C GLU A 74 19.61 -0.72 -2.65
N ASN A 75 19.15 -0.89 -3.89
CA ASN A 75 17.74 -1.08 -4.21
C ASN A 75 17.18 -2.37 -3.61
N ASN A 76 17.95 -3.45 -3.64
CA ASN A 76 17.58 -4.73 -3.03
C ASN A 76 17.40 -4.62 -1.51
N GLN A 77 18.27 -3.85 -0.84
CA GLN A 77 18.10 -3.54 0.60
C GLN A 77 16.85 -2.69 0.85
N LYS A 78 16.61 -1.66 0.03
CA LYS A 78 15.39 -0.84 0.12
C LYS A 78 14.12 -1.67 -0.07
N MET A 79 14.14 -2.63 -1.01
CA MET A 79 13.01 -3.53 -1.25
C MET A 79 12.71 -4.42 -0.04
N ILE A 80 13.74 -4.90 0.66
CA ILE A 80 13.56 -5.65 1.90
C ILE A 80 12.93 -4.75 2.98
N ALA A 81 13.52 -3.57 3.23
CA ALA A 81 13.03 -2.66 4.26
C ALA A 81 11.59 -2.20 4.02
N ILE A 82 11.22 -1.91 2.77
CA ILE A 82 9.85 -1.54 2.40
C ILE A 82 8.88 -2.71 2.61
N THR A 83 9.32 -3.94 2.36
CA THR A 83 8.48 -5.14 2.61
C THR A 83 8.27 -5.36 4.10
N GLU A 84 9.29 -5.13 4.94
CA GLU A 84 9.18 -5.25 6.40
C GLU A 84 8.20 -4.22 6.97
N MET A 85 8.27 -2.95 6.53
CA MET A 85 7.28 -1.93 6.90
C MET A 85 5.84 -2.34 6.53
N ALA A 86 5.65 -3.04 5.41
CA ALA A 86 4.33 -3.53 4.99
C ALA A 86 3.75 -4.54 5.98
N ASP A 87 4.61 -5.41 6.55
CA ASP A 87 4.21 -6.39 7.54
C ASP A 87 3.86 -5.72 8.88
N GLU A 88 4.53 -4.62 9.23
CA GLU A 88 4.24 -3.81 10.42
C GLU A 88 2.90 -3.05 10.30
N PHE A 89 2.50 -2.66 9.09
CA PHE A 89 1.22 -1.98 8.87
C PHE A 89 -0.01 -2.89 8.94
N LYS A 90 0.15 -4.22 8.84
CA LYS A 90 -0.97 -5.19 8.88
C LYS A 90 -1.95 -5.00 10.04
N PRO A 91 -1.52 -4.92 11.31
CA PRO A 91 -2.44 -4.77 12.44
C PRO A 91 -3.23 -3.45 12.41
N GLU A 92 -2.56 -2.33 12.15
CA GLU A 92 -3.20 -1.01 12.07
C GLU A 92 -4.15 -0.91 10.87
N LEU A 93 -3.73 -1.46 9.73
CA LEU A 93 -4.56 -1.54 8.54
C LEU A 93 -5.82 -2.36 8.80
N ASN A 94 -5.72 -3.51 9.47
CA ASN A 94 -6.90 -4.33 9.80
C ASN A 94 -7.89 -3.59 10.72
N GLU A 95 -7.40 -2.75 11.63
CA GLU A 95 -8.26 -1.94 12.50
C GLU A 95 -8.93 -0.81 11.72
N PHE A 96 -8.15 -0.06 10.93
CA PHE A 96 -8.67 1.08 10.17
C PHE A 96 -9.57 0.68 9.01
N MET A 97 -9.37 -0.49 8.40
CA MET A 97 -10.23 -1.01 7.33
C MET A 97 -11.65 -1.36 7.79
N LYS A 98 -11.93 -1.38 9.11
CA LYS A 98 -13.30 -1.46 9.63
C LYS A 98 -14.10 -0.18 9.34
N ASP A 99 -13.42 0.94 9.13
CA ASP A 99 -14.02 2.20 8.70
C ASP A 99 -14.16 2.21 7.17
N GLY A 100 -15.40 2.34 6.70
CA GLY A 100 -15.71 2.31 5.26
C GLY A 100 -15.12 3.49 4.48
N THR A 101 -15.00 4.68 5.09
CA THR A 101 -14.39 5.85 4.45
C THR A 101 -12.88 5.64 4.32
N PHE A 102 -12.23 5.12 5.36
CA PHE A 102 -10.82 4.77 5.30
C PHE A 102 -10.55 3.69 4.24
N ALA A 103 -11.34 2.62 4.23
CA ALA A 103 -11.19 1.53 3.26
C ALA A 103 -11.32 2.01 1.81
N LEU A 104 -12.22 2.97 1.55
CA LEU A 104 -12.39 3.59 0.24
C LEU A 104 -11.13 4.37 -0.17
N ILE A 105 -10.61 5.23 0.71
CA ILE A 105 -9.42 6.04 0.42
C ILE A 105 -8.20 5.14 0.22
N TYR A 106 -8.03 4.13 1.08
CA TYR A 106 -6.96 3.14 0.95
C TYR A 106 -7.01 2.42 -0.41
N LYS A 107 -8.19 1.96 -0.83
CA LYS A 107 -8.38 1.32 -2.14
C LYS A 107 -7.99 2.25 -3.30
N MET A 108 -8.46 3.51 -3.29
CA MET A 108 -8.11 4.48 -4.34
C MET A 108 -6.59 4.73 -4.41
N SER A 109 -5.94 4.78 -3.24
CA SER A 109 -4.48 4.92 -3.14
C SER A 109 -3.75 3.74 -3.80
N LEU A 110 -4.23 2.52 -3.61
CA LEU A 110 -3.71 1.31 -4.26
C LEU A 110 -3.95 1.30 -5.77
N GLU A 111 -5.15 1.70 -6.22
CA GLU A 111 -5.47 1.79 -7.65
C GLU A 111 -4.58 2.81 -8.37
N ARG A 112 -4.24 3.93 -7.72
CA ARG A 112 -3.28 4.91 -8.25
C ARG A 112 -1.90 4.31 -8.38
N MET A 113 -1.37 3.72 -7.30
CA MET A 113 -0.05 3.09 -7.31
C MET A 113 0.04 2.04 -8.42
N SER A 114 -0.97 1.17 -8.58
CA SER A 114 -0.99 0.13 -9.61
C SER A 114 -0.96 0.67 -11.04
N LYS A 115 -1.34 1.94 -11.29
CA LYS A 115 -1.21 2.58 -12.60
C LYS A 115 0.18 3.15 -12.85
N GLU A 116 0.97 3.38 -11.80
CA GLU A 116 2.31 3.97 -11.88
C GLU A 116 3.43 2.94 -12.03
N ILE A 117 3.14 1.64 -11.81
CA ILE A 117 4.04 0.49 -11.99
C ILE A 117 3.58 -0.41 -13.13
#